data_AF-A0A2V0SEF8-F1
#
_entry.id   AF-A0A2V0SEF8-F1
#
_cell.length_a   1.000
_cell.length_b   1.000
_cell.length_c   1.000
_cell.angle_alpha   90.00
_cell.angle_beta   90.00
_cell.angle_gamma   90.00
#
_symmetry.space_group_name_H-M   'P 1'
#
loop_
_entity.id
_entity.type
_entity.pdbx_description
1 polymer ?
#
loop_
_entity_poly.entity_id
_entity_poly.type
_entity_poly.pdbx_seq_one_letter_code
_entity_poly.pdbx_strand_id
1 'polypeptide(L)'
;MTHLNLIPVFNGLIQNQPVQLCNARELHAFLEIQTRYNDWIKNRINEYGFIQDEDYLVITERTNGRPRKEYHITLDMGKELRN
;
A
#
# COMPACT_ATOMS: atom_id res chain seq x y z
N MET A 1 -17.64 9.34 -20.83
CA MET A 1 -16.62 10.12 -20.12
C MET A 1 -16.05 9.20 -19.05
N THR A 2 -14.84 8.69 -19.21
CA THR A 2 -14.19 7.89 -18.16
C THR A 2 -13.72 8.84 -17.07
N HIS A 3 -14.32 8.75 -15.88
CA HIS A 3 -13.78 9.44 -14.71
C HIS A 3 -12.37 8.92 -14.46
N LEU A 4 -11.39 9.83 -14.42
CA LEU A 4 -10.06 9.53 -13.89
C LEU A 4 -10.24 9.28 -12.39
N ASN A 5 -10.39 8.03 -12.00
CA ASN A 5 -10.21 7.67 -10.61
C ASN A 5 -8.71 7.81 -10.33
N LEU A 6 -8.35 8.63 -9.35
CA LEU A 6 -6.98 8.82 -8.89
C LEU A 6 -6.89 8.32 -7.45
N ILE A 7 -5.77 7.69 -7.10
CA ILE A 7 -5.47 7.31 -5.71
C ILE A 7 -4.71 8.48 -5.06
N PRO A 8 -5.12 8.93 -3.86
CA PRO A 8 -4.37 9.92 -3.10
C PRO A 8 -2.93 9.48 -2.81
N VAL A 9 -2.01 10.43 -2.92
CA VAL A 9 -0.62 10.28 -2.49
C VAL A 9 -0.33 11.30 -1.40
N PHE A 10 0.59 10.96 -0.49
CA PHE A 10 0.99 11.84 0.61
C PHE A 10 2.49 11.75 0.86
N ASN A 11 3.04 12.80 1.48
CA ASN A 11 4.43 12.82 1.92
C ASN A 11 4.60 11.97 3.18
N GLY A 12 5.61 11.10 3.18
CA GLY A 12 6.08 10.39 4.36
C GLY A 12 7.60 10.41 4.45
N LEU A 13 8.13 9.69 5.43
CA LEU A 13 9.56 9.49 5.61
C LEU A 13 9.86 8.00 5.57
N ILE A 14 10.80 7.60 4.72
CA ILE A 14 11.44 6.28 4.75
C ILE A 14 12.92 6.53 4.94
N GLN A 15 13.53 5.87 5.92
CA GLN A 15 14.94 6.09 6.29
C GLN A 15 15.30 7.58 6.46
N ASN A 16 14.38 8.34 7.08
CA ASN A 16 14.53 9.78 7.31
C ASN A 16 14.64 10.63 6.03
N GLN A 17 14.30 10.08 4.87
CA GLN A 17 14.21 10.79 3.59
C GLN A 17 12.74 11.03 3.20
N PRO A 18 12.38 12.24 2.72
CA PRO A 18 11.06 12.51 2.17
C PRO A 18 10.76 11.61 0.98
N VAL A 19 9.63 10.90 1.03
CA VAL A 19 9.16 10.06 -0.07
C VAL A 19 7.66 10.23 -0.27
N GLN A 20 7.19 10.05 -1.50
CA GLN A 20 5.77 9.98 -1.81
C GLN A 20 5.28 8.55 -1.56
N LEU A 21 4.20 8.44 -0.80
CA LEU A 21 3.55 7.18 -0.43
C LEU A 21 2.09 7.19 -0.86
N CYS A 22 1.52 6.00 -1.01
CA CYS A 22 0.08 5.80 -1.08
C CYS A 22 -0.37 4.70 -0.12
N ASN A 23 -1.67 4.67 0.19
CA ASN A 23 -2.25 3.63 1.02
C ASN A 23 -2.52 2.37 0.18
N ALA A 24 -1.92 1.24 0.53
CA ALA A 24 -2.08 0.01 -0.24
C ALA A 24 -3.51 -0.53 -0.24
N ARG A 25 -4.32 -0.27 0.80
CA ARG A 25 -5.73 -0.68 0.84
C ARG A 25 -6.57 0.15 -0.12
N GLU A 26 -6.28 1.43 -0.26
CA GLU A 26 -6.90 2.27 -1.28
C GLU A 26 -6.51 1.81 -2.69
N LEU A 27 -5.23 1.48 -2.92
CA LEU A 27 -4.78 0.88 -4.17
C LEU A 27 -5.48 -0.46 -4.46
N HIS A 28 -5.59 -1.34 -3.46
CA HIS A 28 -6.28 -2.62 -3.59
C HIS A 28 -7.74 -2.46 -4.02
N ALA A 29 -8.46 -1.54 -3.37
CA ALA A 29 -9.85 -1.22 -3.71
C ALA A 29 -9.96 -0.59 -5.10
N PHE A 30 -9.03 0.31 -5.44
CA PHE A 30 -8.96 0.97 -6.75
C PHE A 30 -8.74 -0.01 -7.91
N LEU A 31 -7.89 -1.02 -7.70
CA LEU A 31 -7.61 -2.07 -8.69
C LEU A 31 -8.70 -3.14 -8.74
N GLU A 32 -9.74 -3.04 -7.91
CA GLU A 32 -10.87 -3.98 -7.83
C GLU A 32 -10.42 -5.45 -7.63
N ILE A 33 -9.34 -5.65 -6.88
CA ILE A 33 -8.75 -6.97 -6.66
C ILE A 33 -9.65 -7.79 -5.72
N GLN A 34 -10.04 -8.98 -6.18
CA GLN A 34 -10.98 -9.85 -5.47
C GLN A 34 -10.34 -10.60 -4.29
N THR A 35 -9.03 -10.86 -4.35
CA THR A 35 -8.30 -11.48 -3.24
C THR A 35 -8.38 -10.59 -2.01
N ARG A 36 -8.70 -11.17 -0.86
CA ARG A 36 -8.77 -10.44 0.41
C ARG A 36 -7.46 -9.67 0.65
N TYR A 37 -7.59 -8.38 0.97
CA TYR A 37 -6.46 -7.44 1.10
C TYR A 37 -5.25 -8.00 1.88
N ASN A 38 -5.47 -8.59 3.05
CA ASN A 38 -4.37 -9.09 3.89
C ASN A 38 -3.58 -10.22 3.21
N ASP A 39 -4.23 -11.03 2.39
CA ASP A 39 -3.60 -12.14 1.69
C ASP A 39 -2.91 -11.61 0.44
N TRP A 40 -3.58 -10.70 -0.29
CA TRP A 40 -3.01 -10.00 -1.44
C TRP A 40 -1.71 -9.28 -1.11
N ILE A 41 -1.70 -8.36 -0.15
CA ILE A 41 -0.52 -7.53 0.13
C ILE A 41 0.66 -8.38 0.62
N LYS A 42 0.40 -9.42 1.43
CA LYS A 42 1.45 -10.35 1.88
C LYS A 42 2.03 -11.16 0.73
N ASN A 43 1.17 -11.68 -0.15
CA ASN A 43 1.63 -12.44 -1.31
C ASN A 43 2.49 -11.57 -2.22
N ARG A 44 2.06 -10.33 -2.50
CA ARG A 44 2.81 -9.40 -3.34
C ARG A 44 4.15 -8.97 -2.73
N ILE A 45 4.17 -8.70 -1.42
CA ILE A 45 5.43 -8.43 -0.69
C ILE A 45 6.40 -9.60 -0.87
N ASN A 46 5.93 -10.83 -0.70
CA ASN A 46 6.79 -12.01 -0.82
C ASN A 46 7.20 -12.30 -2.28
N GLU A 47 6.28 -12.14 -3.23
CA GLU A 47 6.49 -12.42 -4.66
C GLU A 47 7.54 -11.50 -5.26
N TYR A 48 7.47 -10.20 -4.98
CA TYR A 48 8.37 -9.20 -5.52
C TYR A 48 9.58 -8.92 -4.61
N GLY A 49 9.60 -9.47 -3.39
CA GLY A 49 10.70 -9.29 -2.45
C GLY A 49 10.78 -7.88 -1.84
N PHE A 50 9.63 -7.20 -1.67
CA PHE A 50 9.58 -5.86 -1.09
C PHE A 50 10.07 -5.83 0.36
N ILE A 51 10.83 -4.80 0.71
CA ILE A 51 11.52 -4.67 2.00
C ILE A 51 10.82 -3.60 2.85
N GLN A 52 10.53 -3.95 4.10
CA GLN A 52 10.00 -2.98 5.07
C GLN A 52 11.04 -1.90 5.36
N ASP A 53 10.60 -0.65 5.51
CA ASP A 53 11.46 0.52 5.71
C ASP A 53 12.35 0.86 4.48
N GLU A 54 12.02 0.29 3.32
CA GLU A 54 12.56 0.67 2.00
C GLU A 54 11.41 0.90 1.00
N ASP A 55 10.56 -0.11 0.81
CA ASP A 55 9.45 -0.09 -0.13
C ASP A 55 8.10 0.23 0.53
N TYR A 56 7.97 -0.07 1.82
CA TYR A 56 6.73 0.16 2.56
C TYR A 56 6.95 0.37 4.06
N LEU A 57 5.95 0.98 4.69
CA LEU A 57 5.80 1.12 6.13
C LEU A 57 4.57 0.35 6.60
N VAL A 58 4.67 -0.28 7.78
CA VAL A 58 3.54 -0.94 8.42
C VAL A 58 2.89 0.01 9.42
N ILE A 59 1.61 0.27 9.22
CA ILE A 59 0.80 1.15 10.07
C ILE A 59 -0.15 0.28 10.87
N THR A 60 -0.21 0.51 12.18
CA THR A 60 -1.20 -0.14 13.05
C THR A 60 -2.38 0.80 13.23
N GLU A 61 -3.50 0.48 12.61
CA GLU A 61 -4.73 1.24 12.75
C GLU A 61 -5.55 0.68 13.92
N ARG A 62 -5.87 1.54 14.89
CA ARG A 62 -6.72 1.17 16.02
C ARG A 62 -8.16 1.04 15.54
N THR A 63 -8.81 -0.04 15.95
CA THR A 63 -10.24 -0.25 15.72
C THR A 63 -10.94 -0.53 17.05
N ASN A 64 -12.26 -0.61 17.06
CA ASN A 64 -13.04 -1.02 18.24
C ASN A 64 -12.82 -2.50 18.64
N GLY A 65 -12.00 -3.23 17.89
CA GLY A 65 -11.62 -4.61 18.17
C GLY A 65 -10.13 -4.83 17.92
N ARG A 66 -9.79 -5.90 17.20
CA ARG A 66 -8.39 -6.19 16.87
C ARG A 66 -7.83 -5.07 15.96
N PRO A 67 -6.70 -4.43 16.32
CA PRO A 67 -6.04 -3.47 15.45
C PRO A 67 -5.73 -4.08 14.08
N ARG A 68 -5.83 -3.26 13.04
CA ARG A 68 -5.54 -3.68 11.66
C ARG A 68 -4.12 -3.28 11.30
N LYS A 69 -3.51 -4.10 10.43
CA LYS A 69 -2.25 -3.74 9.76
C LYS A 69 -2.62 -3.14 8.42
N GLU A 70 -2.20 -1.90 8.24
CA GLU A 70 -2.26 -1.16 6.98
C GLU A 70 -0.84 -0.93 6.46
N TYR A 71 -0.72 -0.69 5.17
CA TYR A 71 0.57 -0.53 4.51
C TYR A 71 0.57 0.80 3.75
N HIS A 72 1.57 1.63 4.04
CA HIS A 72 1.92 2.78 3.21
C HIS A 72 3.08 2.38 2.31
N ILE A 73 2.90 2.46 1.01
CA ILE A 73 3.84 1.93 0.02
C ILE A 73 4.43 3.06 -0.81
N THR A 74 5.68 2.90 -1.25
CA THR A 74 6.28 3.81 -2.23
C THR A 74 5.52 3.76 -3.54
N LEU A 75 5.62 4.83 -4.33
CA LEU A 75 5.00 4.85 -5.66
C LEU A 75 5.61 3.79 -6.58
N ASP A 76 6.88 3.44 -6.41
CA ASP A 76 7.53 2.42 -7.23
C ASP A 76 7.00 1.02 -6.91
N MET A 77 6.86 0.67 -5.62
CA MET A 77 6.13 -0.54 -5.23
C MET A 77 4.69 -0.52 -5.78
N GLY A 78 3.97 0.59 -5.64
CA GLY A 78 2.60 0.73 -6.12
C GLY A 78 2.42 0.50 -7.63
N LYS A 79 3.41 0.88 -8.45
CA LYS A 79 3.41 0.62 -9.91
C LYS A 79 3.52 -0.86 -10.21
N GLU A 80 4.40 -1.58 -9.52
CA GLU A 80 4.58 -3.02 -9.71
C GLU A 80 3.34 -3.82 -9.32
N LEU A 81 2.62 -3.39 -8.27
CA LEU A 81 1.41 -4.08 -7.80
C LEU A 81 0.25 -4.08 -8.81
N ARG A 82 0.28 -3.17 -9.79
CA ARG A 82 -0.71 -3.07 -10.87
C ARG A 82 -0.55 -4.18 -11.93
N ASN A 83 0.64 -4.79 -12.03
CA ASN A 83 0.96 -5.79 -13.06
C ASN A 83 0.35 -7.17 -12.80
#